data_AF-F0BKM4-F1
#
_entry.id   AF-F0BKM4-F1
#
_cell.length_a   1.000
_cell.length_b   1.000
_cell.length_c   1.000
_cell.angle_alpha   90.00
_cell.angle_beta   90.00
_cell.angle_gamma   90.00
#
_symmetry.space_group_name_H-M   'P 1'
#
loop_
_entity.id
_entity.type
_entity.pdbx_description
1 polymer ?
#
loop_
_entity_poly.entity_id
_entity_poly.type
_entity_poly.pdbx_seq_one_letter_code
_entity_poly.pdbx_strand_id
1 'polypeptide(L)' 'MARGINKVILVGNLGNDPDTKYTQAGMAITRISLATTSMRKDR' A
#
# COMPACT_ATOMS: atom_id res chain seq x y z
N MET A 1 -22.93 -2.53 -16.35
CA MET A 1 -22.29 -1.49 -15.50
C MET A 1 -21.91 -2.12 -14.18
N ALA A 2 -20.64 -2.03 -13.77
CA ALA A 2 -20.21 -2.56 -12.48
C ALA A 2 -20.86 -1.73 -11.35
N ARG A 3 -21.44 -2.40 -10.34
CA ARG A 3 -22.09 -1.79 -9.17
C ARG A 3 -21.35 -2.09 -7.85
N GLY A 4 -20.08 -2.48 -7.91
CA GLY A 4 -19.29 -2.89 -6.75
C GLY A 4 -18.40 -1.79 -6.19
N ILE A 5 -18.07 -1.88 -4.90
CA ILE A 5 -17.08 -1.02 -4.22
C ILE A 5 -15.80 -1.84 -3.99
N ASN A 6 -14.65 -1.30 -4.40
CA ASN A 6 -13.33 -1.82 -4.02
C ASN A 6 -12.59 -0.73 -3.22
N LYS A 7 -12.49 -0.92 -1.89
CA LYS A 7 -11.87 0.04 -0.96
C LYS A 7 -10.90 -0.70 -0.05
N VAL A 8 -9.71 -0.14 0.10
CA VAL A 8 -8.65 -0.63 1.00
C VAL A 8 -8.22 0.52 1.93
N ILE A 9 -8.12 0.24 3.23
CA ILE A 9 -7.60 1.16 4.25
C ILE A 9 -6.52 0.41 5.03
N LEU A 10 -5.31 0.97 5.09
CA LEU A 10 -4.16 0.38 5.77
C LEU A 10 -3.48 1.44 6.65
N VAL A 11 -3.02 1.03 7.83
CA VAL A 11 -2.20 1.84 8.74
C VAL A 11 -1.05 0.95 9.21
N GLY A 12 0.17 1.45 9.13
CA GLY A 12 1.36 0.68 9.42
C GLY A 12 2.64 1.48 9.23
N ASN A 13 3.77 0.78 9.32
CA ASN A 13 5.10 1.38 9.16
C ASN A 13 5.69 1.02 7.80
N LEU A 14 6.49 1.92 7.22
CA LEU A 14 7.25 1.60 6.01
C LEU A 14 8.32 0.56 6.32
N GLY A 15 8.39 -0.50 5.50
CA GLY A 15 9.41 -1.54 5.62
C GLY A 15 10.78 -1.11 5.07
N ASN A 16 10.79 -0.13 4.19
CA ASN A 16 11.96 0.45 3.55
C ASN A 16 11.62 1.85 3.03
N ASP A 17 12.63 2.62 2.64
CA ASP A 17 12.43 3.91 1.98
C ASP A 17 11.61 3.75 0.69
N PRO A 18 10.69 4.68 0.36
CA PRO A 18 9.92 4.62 -0.87
C PRO A 18 10.79 4.55 -2.14
N ASP A 19 10.45 3.66 -3.06
CA ASP A 19 11.13 3.51 -4.35
C ASP A 19 10.32 4.24 -5.44
N THR A 20 10.82 5.39 -5.91
CA THR A 20 10.19 6.16 -6.99
C THR A 20 10.93 5.96 -8.31
N LYS A 21 10.17 5.59 -9.34
CA LYS A 21 10.65 5.39 -10.72
C LYS A 21 9.81 6.20 -11.70
N TYR A 22 10.34 6.41 -12.90
CA TYR A 22 9.62 7.08 -13.98
C TYR A 22 9.42 6.13 -15.15
N THR A 23 8.24 6.17 -15.77
CA THR A 23 8.00 5.47 -17.04
C THR A 23 8.72 6.19 -18.19
N GLN A 24 8.81 5.54 -19.35
CA GLN A 24 9.34 6.19 -20.56
C GLN A 24 8.56 7.45 -20.95
N ALA A 25 7.27 7.52 -20.61
CA ALA A 25 6.42 8.69 -20.83
C ALA A 25 6.54 9.76 -19.72
N GLY A 26 7.47 9.58 -18.75
CA GLY A 26 7.74 10.54 -17.69
C GLY A 26 6.78 10.47 -16.49
N MET A 27 5.91 9.46 -16.40
CA MET A 27 4.99 9.31 -15.26
C MET A 27 5.74 8.76 -14.04
N ALA A 28 5.62 9.45 -12.90
CA ALA A 28 6.16 8.99 -11.63
C ALA A 28 5.34 7.82 -11.06
N ILE A 29 6.03 6.76 -10.63
CA ILE A 29 5.45 5.59 -9.94
C ILE A 29 6.24 5.40 -8.66
N THR A 30 5.56 5.38 -7.51
CA THR A 30 6.19 5.12 -6.22
C THR A 30 5.69 3.80 -5.64
N ARG A 31 6.61 2.92 -5.27
CA ARG A 31 6.33 1.66 -4.58
C ARG A 31 6.74 1.78 -3.12
N ILE A 32 5.82 1.41 -2.23
CA ILE A 32 6.06 1.33 -0.79
C ILE A 32 5.79 -0.10 -0.29
N SER A 33 6.50 -0.50 0.75
CA SER A 33 6.20 -1.69 1.55
C SER A 33 5.64 -1.24 2.88
N LEU A 34 4.49 -1.78 3.30
CA LEU A 34 3.82 -1.41 4.54
C LEU A 34 3.66 -2.62 5.46
N ALA A 35 4.27 -2.56 6.64
CA ALA A 35 4.09 -3.56 7.68
C ALA A 35 2.85 -3.22 8.51
N THR A 36 1.89 -4.16 8.59
CA THR A 36 0.74 -4.08 9.48
C THR A 36 0.84 -5.20 10.53
N THR A 37 0.40 -4.90 11.75
CA THR A 37 0.29 -5.88 12.82
C THR A 37 -1.17 -6.03 13.20
N SER A 38 -1.56 -7.25 13.57
CA SER A 38 -2.85 -7.49 14.20
C SER A 38 -2.59 -8.24 15.50
N MET A 39 -3.19 -7.75 16.59
CA MET A 39 -3.15 -8.44 17.87
C MET A 39 -4.52 -9.04 18.11
N ARG A 40 -4.55 -10.34 18.38
CA ARG A 40 -5.73 -11.04 18.85
C ARG A 40 -5.46 -11.46 20.29
N LYS A 41 -6.40 -11.17 21.18
CA LYS A 41 -6.33 -11.68 22.56
C LYS A 41 -6.61 -13.19 22.53
N ASP A 42 -5.66 -13.98 23.01
CA ASP A 42 -5.89 -15.39 23.33
C ASP A 42 -6.43 -15.52 24.76
N ARG A 43 -7.24 -16.56 25.02
CA ARG A 43 -8.13 -16.69 26.18
C ARG A 43 -7.43 -16.68 27.53
#